data_AF-G2QVX1-F1
#
_entry.id   AF-G2QVX1-F1
#
_cell.length_a   1.000
_cell.length_b   1.000
_cell.length_c   1.000
_cell.angle_alpha   90.00
_cell.angle_beta   90.00
_cell.angle_gamma   90.00
#
_symmetry.space_group_name_H-M   'P 1'
#
loop_
_entity.id
_entity.type
_entity.pdbx_description
1 polymer ?
#
loop_
_entity_poly.entity_id
_entity_poly.type
_entity_poly.pdbx_seq_one_letter_code
_entity_poly.pdbx_strand_id
1 'polypeptide(L)' 'YLSRSRKDYIRKVYKVLQRLRYIGLNLDLKKYIFAIKEVKYLRYIIEARVYIRLDPKKIKAIYK' A
#
# COMPACT_ATOMS: atom_id res chain seq x y z
N TYR A 1 8.52 -3.47 5.68
CA TYR A 1 7.35 -4.23 5.18
C TYR A 1 6.35 -4.41 6.30
N LEU A 2 5.06 -4.15 6.05
CA LEU A 2 3.97 -4.44 6.98
C LEU A 2 3.84 -5.94 7.29
N SER A 3 4.39 -6.81 6.43
CA SER A 3 4.53 -8.23 6.68
C SER A 3 5.69 -8.55 7.64
N ARG A 4 5.61 -9.74 8.24
CA ARG A 4 6.62 -10.26 9.18
C ARG A 4 7.99 -10.46 8.51
N SER A 5 8.04 -10.80 7.21
CA SER A 5 9.27 -10.92 6.41
C SER A 5 9.05 -10.55 4.94
N ARG A 6 10.14 -10.35 4.18
CA ARG A 6 10.09 -10.13 2.73
C ARG A 6 9.47 -11.32 1.99
N LYS A 7 9.78 -12.55 2.41
CA LYS A 7 9.17 -13.77 1.85
C LYS A 7 7.65 -13.79 2.07
N ASP A 8 7.20 -13.41 3.28
CA ASP A 8 5.77 -13.33 3.58
C ASP A 8 5.07 -12.20 2.79
N TYR A 9 5.74 -11.06 2.59
CA TYR A 9 5.25 -9.98 1.72
C TYR A 9 4.99 -10.49 0.30
N ILE A 10 6.02 -11.09 -0.31
CA ILE A 10 5.96 -11.60 -1.68
C ILE A 10 4.82 -12.61 -1.81
N ARG A 11 4.73 -13.58 -0.89
CA ARG A 11 3.67 -14.59 -0.86
C ARG A 11 2.27 -13.96 -0.84
N LYS A 12 2.06 -12.94 0.00
CA LYS A 12 0.77 -12.24 0.11
C LYS A 12 0.44 -11.45 -1.15
N VAL A 13 1.40 -10.74 -1.72
CA VAL A 13 1.22 -10.00 -2.98
C VAL A 13 0.81 -10.94 -4.10
N TYR A 14 1.56 -12.05 -4.30
CA TYR A 14 1.21 -13.04 -5.32
C TYR A 14 -0.21 -13.60 -5.15
N LYS A 15 -0.63 -13.90 -3.91
CA LYS A 15 -1.98 -14.38 -3.62
C LYS A 15 -3.07 -13.36 -4.02
N VAL A 16 -2.83 -12.07 -3.81
CA VAL A 16 -3.75 -11.00 -4.23
C VAL A 16 -3.79 -10.90 -5.76
N LEU A 17 -2.63 -10.88 -6.41
CA LEU A 17 -2.54 -10.80 -7.88
C LEU A 17 -3.24 -11.99 -8.56
N GLN A 18 -3.08 -13.20 -8.04
CA GLN A 18 -3.76 -14.40 -8.53
C GLN A 18 -5.29 -14.27 -8.45
N ARG A 19 -5.80 -13.76 -7.32
CA ARG A 19 -7.26 -13.55 -7.14
C ARG A 19 -7.82 -12.51 -8.09
N LEU A 20 -7.08 -11.41 -8.30
CA LEU A 20 -7.47 -10.37 -9.26
C LEU A 20 -7.52 -10.92 -10.69
N ARG A 21 -6.52 -11.71 -11.08
CA ARG A 21 -6.50 -12.40 -12.37
C ARG A 21 -7.66 -13.39 -12.52
N TYR A 22 -7.99 -14.14 -11.48
CA TYR A 22 -9.08 -15.12 -11.50
C TYR A 22 -10.45 -14.48 -11.80
N ILE A 23 -10.69 -13.27 -11.30
CA ILE A 23 -11.94 -12.52 -11.54
C ILE A 23 -11.87 -11.60 -12.78
N GLY A 24 -10.81 -11.68 -13.59
CA GLY A 24 -10.67 -10.88 -14.81
C GLY A 24 -10.30 -9.41 -14.59
N LEU A 25 -9.84 -9.01 -13.40
CA LEU A 25 -9.36 -7.66 -13.16
C LEU A 25 -7.92 -7.50 -13.64
N ASN A 26 -7.73 -6.69 -14.68
CA ASN A 26 -6.42 -6.34 -15.20
C ASN A 26 -5.77 -5.22 -14.37
N LEU A 27 -4.48 -5.38 -14.12
CA LEU A 27 -3.68 -4.41 -13.36
C LEU A 27 -2.83 -3.59 -14.31
N ASP A 28 -2.96 -2.27 -14.21
CA ASP A 28 -2.03 -1.33 -14.83
C ASP A 28 -0.76 -1.22 -13.98
N LEU A 29 0.25 -2.04 -14.32
CA LEU A 29 1.52 -2.11 -13.58
C LEU A 29 2.22 -0.75 -13.43
N LYS A 30 1.95 0.23 -14.30
CA LYS A 30 2.54 1.58 -14.19
C LYS A 30 2.05 2.35 -12.97
N LYS A 31 0.86 2.02 -12.46
CA LYS A 31 0.24 2.69 -11.30
C LYS A 31 0.63 2.08 -9.95
N TYR A 32 1.24 0.89 -9.96
CA TYR A 32 1.56 0.18 -8.72
C TYR A 32 3.03 0.32 -8.35
N ILE A 33 3.27 0.49 -7.05
CA ILE A 33 4.61 0.54 -6.48
C ILE A 33 4.68 -0.56 -5.42
N PHE A 34 5.66 -1.47 -5.57
CA PHE A 34 5.84 -2.62 -4.70
C PHE A 34 7.09 -2.47 -3.84
N ALA A 35 7.09 -3.13 -2.69
CA ALA A 35 8.26 -3.31 -1.82
C ALA A 35 8.91 -2.02 -1.29
N ILE A 36 8.11 -0.96 -1.14
CA ILE A 36 8.53 0.31 -0.53
C ILE A 36 8.33 0.33 0.99
N LYS A 37 9.09 1.19 1.68
CA LYS A 37 9.00 1.40 3.13
C LYS A 37 7.88 2.35 3.52
N GLU A 38 7.63 3.38 2.72
CA GLU A 38 6.60 4.41 2.94
C GLU A 38 5.65 4.43 1.75
N VAL A 39 4.34 4.46 2.01
CA VAL A 39 3.30 4.56 0.97
C VAL A 39 2.20 5.51 1.39
N LYS A 40 1.69 6.28 0.43
CA LYS A 40 0.49 7.07 0.64
C LYS A 40 -0.74 6.25 0.25
N TYR A 41 -1.66 6.04 1.20
CA TYR A 41 -2.89 5.29 1.00
C TYR A 41 -4.06 5.96 1.71
N LEU A 42 -5.17 6.22 1.00
CA LEU A 42 -6.36 6.88 1.55
C LEU A 42 -6.08 8.18 2.32
N ARG A 43 -5.15 9.01 1.84
CA ARG A 43 -4.69 10.25 2.50
C ARG A 43 -4.02 10.01 3.87
N TYR A 44 -3.51 8.81 4.09
CA TYR A 44 -2.55 8.50 5.14
C TYR A 44 -1.19 8.24 4.53
N ILE A 45 -0.17 8.56 5.31
CA ILE A 45 1.20 8.16 5.05
C ILE A 45 1.49 6.98 5.98
N ILE A 46 1.75 5.82 5.38
CA ILE A 46 2.00 4.58 6.10
C ILE A 46 3.49 4.27 5.97
N GLU A 47 4.20 4.30 7.09
CA GLU A 47 5.57 3.81 7.18
C GLU A 47 5.59 2.43 7.83
N ALA A 48 6.13 1.46 7.09
CA ALA A 48 6.07 0.08 7.49
C ALA A 48 6.82 -0.17 8.80
N ARG A 49 6.07 -0.61 9.83
CA ARG A 49 6.53 -0.92 11.20
C ARG A 49 6.86 0.30 12.08
N VAL A 50 6.56 1.51 11.64
CA VAL A 50 6.89 2.72 12.41
C VAL A 50 5.61 3.47 12.79
N TYR A 51 4.91 4.07 11.83
CA TYR A 51 3.72 4.86 12.10
C TYR A 51 2.73 4.87 10.93
N ILE A 52 1.47 5.11 11.27
CA ILE A 52 0.42 5.52 10.34
C ILE A 52 0.09 6.96 10.71
N ARG A 53 0.45 7.92 9.85
CA ARG A 53 0.23 9.35 10.08
C ARG A 53 -0.76 9.92 9.07
N LEU A 54 -1.56 10.89 9.48
CA LEU A 54 -2.41 11.63 8.56
C LEU A 54 -1.53 12.38 7.55
N ASP A 55 -1.94 12.42 6.28
CA ASP A 55 -1.32 13.31 5.31
C ASP A 55 -1.48 14.77 5.79
N PRO A 56 -0.39 15.55 5.90
CA PRO A 56 -0.45 16.96 6.28
C PRO A 56 -1.45 17.78 5.46
N LYS A 57 -1.69 17.41 4.20
CA LYS A 57 -2.71 18.04 3.34
C LYS A 57 -4.13 17.86 3.88
N LYS A 58 -4.44 16.73 4.52
CA LYS A 58 -5.75 16.48 5.16
C LYS A 58 -5.89 17.31 6.44
N ILE A 59 -4.84 17.41 7.24
CA ILE A 59 -4.83 18.24 8.45
C ILE A 59 -5.09 19.71 8.08
N LYS A 60 -4.39 20.22 7.06
CA LYS A 60 -4.58 21.60 6.56
C LYS A 60 -6.02 21.91 6.12
N ALA A 61 -6.76 20.92 5.65
CA ALA A 61 -8.15 21.09 5.21
C ALA A 61 -9.18 21.13 6.35
N ILE A 62 -8.80 20.76 7.57
CA ILE A 62 -9.66 20.79 8.76
C ILE A 62 -9.47 22.10 9.53
N TYR A 63 -8.24 22.62 9.59
CA TYR A 63 -7.91 23.87 10.29
C TYR A 63 -8.17 25.14 9.46
N LYS A 64 -8.88 25.03 8.34
CA LYS A 64 -9.29 26.16 7.47
C LYS A 64 -10.81 26.18 7.40
#